data_AF-A0A2P5X810-F1
#
_entry.id   AF-A0A2P5X810-F1
#
_cell.length_a   1.000
_cell.length_b   1.000
_cell.length_c   1.000
_cell.angle_alpha   90.00
_cell.angle_beta   90.00
_cell.angle_gamma   90.00
#
_symmetry.space_group_name_H-M   'P 1'
#
loop_
_entity.id
_entity.type
_entity.pdbx_description
1 polymer ?
#
loop_
_entity_poly.entity_id
_entity_poly.type
_entity_poly.pdbx_seq_one_letter_code
_entity_poly.pdbx_strand_id
1 'polypeptide(L)'
;MDMNFTADSSLAPSRWRKVAYGRMQPGYDDNHTDETFLEDMVMNANVVKRNMLKVMQDSVSISQYLCIVFLVVLVWIYTLRSTLNENSLLLLDISLLGSGFIILVLTEEMLSLKRLWNYVLTWMKHWTG
;
A
#
# COMPACT_ATOMS: atom_id res chain seq x y z
N MET A 1 9.65 -17.14 -89.61
CA MET A 1 9.46 -17.72 -88.25
C MET A 1 10.50 -17.02 -87.41
N ASP A 2 10.14 -15.85 -86.91
CA ASP A 2 11.09 -14.80 -86.59
C ASP A 2 10.83 -14.33 -85.16
N MET A 3 11.84 -14.48 -84.32
CA MET A 3 11.85 -14.11 -82.91
C MET A 3 11.69 -12.60 -82.76
N ASN A 4 10.78 -12.15 -81.89
CA ASN A 4 10.86 -10.80 -81.34
C ASN A 4 10.87 -10.86 -79.81
N PHE A 5 11.99 -10.38 -79.28
CA PHE A 5 12.33 -10.26 -77.87
C PHE A 5 11.35 -9.33 -77.15
N THR A 6 10.65 -9.81 -76.13
CA THR A 6 10.08 -8.93 -75.10
C THR A 6 10.89 -9.08 -73.82
N ALA A 7 11.90 -8.21 -73.76
CA ALA A 7 12.53 -7.58 -72.61
C ALA A 7 12.29 -8.23 -71.23
N ASP A 8 13.34 -8.93 -70.82
CA ASP A 8 14.00 -8.83 -69.51
C ASP A 8 13.15 -8.27 -68.36
N SER A 9 12.76 -9.19 -67.48
CA SER A 9 12.28 -8.92 -66.14
C SER A 9 13.31 -8.10 -65.36
N SER A 10 13.23 -6.78 -65.44
CA SER A 10 13.96 -5.89 -64.54
C SER A 10 13.44 -6.11 -63.12
N LEU A 11 14.13 -6.97 -62.37
CA LEU A 11 14.01 -7.10 -60.92
C LEU A 11 14.39 -5.75 -60.30
N ALA A 12 13.40 -4.85 -60.21
CA ALA A 12 13.54 -3.63 -59.42
C ALA A 12 13.84 -4.07 -57.97
N PRO A 13 14.89 -3.56 -57.33
CA PRO A 13 15.23 -3.96 -55.97
C PRO A 13 14.06 -3.63 -55.07
N SER A 14 13.53 -4.64 -54.38
CA SER A 14 12.43 -4.48 -53.43
C SER A 14 12.86 -3.50 -52.35
N ARG A 15 12.47 -2.22 -52.48
CA ARG A 15 12.68 -1.22 -51.45
C ARG A 15 11.96 -1.70 -50.20
N TRP A 16 12.71 -1.87 -49.12
CA TRP A 16 12.17 -2.07 -47.79
C TRP A 16 11.18 -0.95 -47.50
N ARG A 17 9.89 -1.30 -47.38
CA ARG A 17 8.83 -0.37 -46.99
C ARG A 17 8.56 -0.58 -45.51
N LYS A 18 8.78 0.47 -44.71
CA LYS A 18 8.41 0.46 -43.29
C LYS A 18 6.89 0.28 -43.20
N VAL A 19 6.43 -0.90 -42.80
CA VAL A 19 5.00 -1.24 -42.67
C VAL A 19 4.37 -0.58 -41.44
N ALA A 20 5.15 0.13 -40.61
CA ALA A 20 4.64 0.80 -39.41
C ALA A 20 3.64 1.95 -39.67
N TYR A 21 3.72 2.61 -40.83
CA TYR A 21 2.86 3.77 -41.16
C TYR A 21 2.27 3.69 -42.59
N GLY A 22 2.33 2.51 -43.20
CA GLY A 22 2.23 2.34 -44.64
C GLY A 22 0.86 1.99 -45.19
N ARG A 23 -0.22 2.08 -44.42
CA ARG A 23 -1.60 2.00 -44.93
C ARG A 23 -2.46 2.93 -44.09
N MET A 24 -2.79 4.10 -44.64
CA MET A 24 -4.03 4.75 -44.27
C MET A 24 -5.14 3.72 -44.52
N GLN A 25 -5.78 3.23 -43.46
CA GLN A 25 -6.99 2.44 -43.59
C GLN A 25 -7.98 3.30 -44.39
N PRO A 26 -8.42 2.85 -45.59
CA PRO A 26 -9.38 3.64 -46.36
C PRO A 26 -10.68 3.68 -45.56
N GLY A 27 -11.07 4.88 -45.12
CA GLY A 27 -12.35 5.12 -44.47
C GLY A 27 -12.29 5.51 -42.99
N TYR A 28 -11.11 5.59 -42.38
CA TYR A 28 -10.99 6.16 -41.04
C TYR A 28 -9.90 7.22 -40.92
N ASP A 29 -10.23 8.32 -40.23
CA ASP A 29 -9.28 9.34 -39.82
C ASP A 29 -8.22 8.73 -38.89
N ASP A 30 -7.01 9.26 -38.89
CA ASP A 30 -5.84 8.71 -38.16
C ASP A 30 -6.08 8.66 -36.63
N ASN A 31 -7.04 9.46 -36.15
CA ASN A 31 -7.51 9.49 -34.76
C ASN A 31 -8.80 8.69 -34.53
N HIS A 32 -9.08 7.68 -35.36
CA HIS A 32 -10.26 6.88 -35.12
C HIS A 32 -10.09 5.97 -33.92
N THR A 33 -11.02 6.14 -32.97
CA THR A 33 -11.21 5.25 -31.84
C THR A 33 -12.62 4.68 -31.93
N ASP A 34 -12.75 3.36 -31.84
CA ASP A 34 -14.06 2.72 -31.71
C ASP A 34 -14.74 3.20 -30.43
N GLU A 35 -16.06 3.25 -30.39
CA GLU A 35 -16.80 3.75 -29.20
C GLU A 35 -16.49 2.92 -27.93
N THR A 36 -16.02 1.68 -28.11
CA THR A 36 -15.61 0.76 -27.05
C THR A 36 -14.13 0.89 -26.66
N PHE A 37 -13.33 1.72 -27.36
CA PHE A 37 -11.89 1.88 -27.09
C PHE A 37 -11.61 2.41 -25.68
N LEU A 38 -12.41 3.36 -25.20
CA LEU A 38 -12.31 3.89 -23.84
C LEU A 38 -12.79 2.89 -22.78
N GLU A 39 -13.68 1.98 -23.17
CA GLU A 39 -14.20 0.91 -22.31
C GLU A 39 -13.16 -0.20 -22.12
N ASP A 40 -12.46 -0.59 -23.19
CA ASP A 40 -11.36 -1.56 -23.18
C ASP A 40 -10.04 -0.99 -22.62
N MET A 41 -9.87 0.34 -22.55
CA MET A 41 -8.72 0.98 -21.92
C MET A 41 -8.71 0.84 -20.37
N VAL A 42 -9.79 0.35 -19.77
CA VAL A 42 -9.85 -0.01 -18.35
C VAL A 42 -9.18 -1.39 -18.14
N MET A 43 -7.87 -1.48 -18.40
CA MET A 43 -7.08 -2.71 -18.19
C MET A 43 -6.98 -3.16 -16.72
N ASN A 44 -7.59 -2.44 -15.77
CA ASN A 44 -7.58 -2.83 -14.37
C ASN A 44 -8.92 -2.53 -13.68
N ALA A 45 -10.00 -3.12 -14.20
CA ALA A 45 -11.30 -3.14 -13.53
C ALA A 45 -11.26 -3.86 -12.17
N ASN A 46 -10.19 -4.60 -11.88
CA ASN A 46 -9.96 -5.28 -10.61
C ASN A 46 -8.62 -4.87 -10.00
N VAL A 47 -8.40 -3.55 -9.81
CA VAL A 47 -7.42 -3.10 -8.82
C VAL A 47 -7.83 -3.71 -7.49
N VAL A 48 -7.13 -4.76 -7.08
CA VAL A 48 -7.24 -5.32 -5.73
C VAL A 48 -7.09 -4.16 -4.78
N LYS A 49 -8.20 -3.76 -4.14
CA LYS A 49 -8.21 -2.72 -3.11
C LYS A 49 -7.29 -3.23 -2.02
N ARG A 50 -6.01 -2.83 -2.07
CA ARG A 50 -5.08 -3.10 -0.99
C ARG A 50 -5.64 -2.39 0.23
N ASN A 51 -6.14 -3.17 1.20
CA ASN A 51 -6.51 -2.65 2.49
C ASN A 51 -5.25 -2.09 3.15
N MET A 52 -5.02 -0.79 2.98
CA MET A 52 -3.90 -0.06 3.58
C MET A 52 -3.86 -0.28 5.10
N LEU A 53 -5.04 -0.44 5.71
CA LEU A 53 -5.20 -0.81 7.12
C LEU A 53 -4.53 -2.14 7.49
N LYS A 54 -4.64 -3.15 6.61
CA LYS A 54 -4.01 -4.46 6.83
C LYS A 54 -2.48 -4.36 6.78
N VAL A 55 -1.97 -3.59 5.82
CA VAL A 55 -0.52 -3.34 5.69
C VAL A 55 0.02 -2.53 6.87
N MET A 56 -0.73 -1.53 7.34
CA MET A 56 -0.37 -0.76 8.54
C MET A 56 -0.38 -1.64 9.79
N GLN A 57 -1.38 -2.51 9.96
CA GLN A 57 -1.46 -3.43 11.11
C GLN A 57 -0.29 -4.43 11.14
N ASP A 58 0.09 -4.97 9.98
CA ASP A 58 1.23 -5.87 9.86
C ASP A 58 2.55 -5.15 10.19
N SER A 59 2.68 -3.87 9.79
CA SER A 59 3.84 -3.02 10.11
C SER A 59 3.94 -2.68 11.61
N VAL A 60 2.80 -2.36 12.25
CA VAL A 60 2.74 -2.05 13.68
C VAL A 60 3.26 -3.23 14.51
N SER A 61 2.85 -4.46 14.17
CA SER A 61 3.29 -5.67 14.86
C SER A 61 4.81 -5.81 14.85
N ILE A 62 5.45 -5.63 13.69
CA ILE A 62 6.91 -5.70 13.53
C ILE A 62 7.60 -4.58 14.33
N SER A 63 7.06 -3.37 14.29
CA SER A 63 7.63 -2.23 15.04
C SER A 63 7.59 -2.43 16.56
N GLN A 64 6.57 -3.11 17.09
CA GLN A 64 6.44 -3.39 18.51
C GLN A 64 7.53 -4.35 19.00
N TYR A 65 7.84 -5.41 18.24
CA TYR A 65 8.94 -6.32 18.58
C TYR A 65 10.28 -5.59 18.62
N LEU A 66 10.56 -4.71 17.65
CA LEU A 66 11.77 -3.90 17.64
C LEU A 66 11.83 -2.96 18.86
N CYS A 67 10.70 -2.36 19.24
CA CYS A 67 10.61 -1.50 20.43
C CYS A 67 10.94 -2.28 21.71
N ILE A 68 10.38 -3.49 21.89
CA ILE A 68 10.66 -4.33 23.07
C ILE A 68 12.15 -4.67 23.16
N VAL A 69 12.75 -5.12 22.05
CA VAL A 69 14.19 -5.43 22.03
C VAL A 69 15.02 -4.21 22.39
N PHE A 70 14.67 -3.04 21.84
CA PHE A 70 15.37 -1.80 22.14
C PHE A 70 15.23 -1.38 23.62
N LEU A 71 14.03 -1.49 24.20
CA LEU A 71 13.79 -1.19 25.61
C LEU A 71 14.61 -2.10 26.53
N VAL A 72 14.71 -3.40 26.24
CA VAL A 72 15.54 -4.33 27.01
C VAL A 72 17.01 -3.92 26.98
N VAL A 73 17.52 -3.59 25.79
CA VAL A 73 18.92 -3.14 25.63
C VAL A 73 19.15 -1.80 26.32
N LEU A 74 18.20 -0.86 26.22
CA LEU A 74 18.28 0.43 26.91
C LEU A 74 18.33 0.24 28.42
N VAL A 75 17.38 -0.49 29.01
CA VAL A 75 17.34 -0.74 30.45
C VAL A 75 18.67 -1.34 30.90
N TRP A 76 19.17 -2.33 30.16
CA TRP A 76 20.47 -2.95 30.44
C TRP A 76 21.65 -1.95 30.43
N ILE A 77 21.77 -1.12 29.39
CA ILE A 77 22.82 -0.09 29.29
C ILE A 77 22.71 0.93 30.44
N TYR A 78 21.48 1.35 30.75
CA TYR A 78 21.22 2.32 31.81
C TYR A 78 21.45 1.74 33.22
N THR A 79 21.20 0.45 33.42
CA THR A 79 21.60 -0.29 34.63
C THR A 79 23.12 -0.36 34.76
N LEU A 80 23.83 -0.70 33.68
CA LEU A 80 25.31 -0.76 33.68
C LEU A 80 25.97 0.58 34.00
N ARG A 81 25.35 1.70 33.57
CA ARG A 81 25.82 3.06 33.89
C ARG A 81 25.50 3.49 35.33
N SER A 82 24.94 2.60 36.16
CA SER A 82 24.55 2.86 37.56
C SER A 82 23.68 4.12 37.73
N THR A 83 22.96 4.52 36.67
CA THR A 83 22.19 5.78 36.63
C THR A 83 20.70 5.55 36.84
N LEU A 84 20.23 4.29 36.81
CA LEU A 84 18.84 3.95 37.10
C LEU A 84 18.61 3.86 38.60
N ASN A 85 17.92 4.86 39.11
CA ASN A 85 17.31 4.85 40.41
C ASN A 85 16.05 3.94 40.38
N GLU A 86 15.69 3.36 41.53
CA GLU A 86 14.53 2.47 41.69
C GLU A 86 13.23 3.14 41.21
N ASN A 87 13.08 4.43 41.52
CA ASN A 87 11.94 5.24 41.09
C ASN A 87 11.85 5.39 39.57
N SER A 88 12.98 5.46 38.88
CA SER A 88 13.02 5.58 37.42
C SER A 88 12.61 4.27 36.74
N LEU A 89 12.98 3.12 37.34
CA LEU A 89 12.57 1.80 36.85
C LEU A 89 11.05 1.62 37.00
N LEU A 90 10.50 1.95 38.18
CA LEU A 90 9.06 1.89 38.44
C LEU A 90 8.26 2.84 37.55
N LEU A 91 8.77 4.06 37.30
CA LEU A 91 8.12 5.01 36.39
C LEU A 91 8.10 4.46 34.96
N LEU A 92 9.19 3.83 34.51
CA LEU A 92 9.25 3.18 33.21
C LEU A 92 8.19 2.08 33.11
N ASP A 93 8.10 1.18 34.09
CA ASP A 93 7.10 0.10 34.10
C ASP A 93 5.67 0.63 34.09
N ILE A 94 5.35 1.64 34.92
CA ILE A 94 4.03 2.28 34.94
C ILE A 94 3.73 2.95 33.60
N SER A 95 4.72 3.62 32.99
CA SER A 95 4.54 4.28 31.69
C SER A 95 4.35 3.27 30.55
N LEU A 96 5.04 2.13 30.60
CA LEU A 96 4.93 1.07 29.61
C LEU A 96 3.58 0.36 29.73
N LEU A 97 3.15 0.07 30.96
CA LEU A 97 1.84 -0.51 31.24
C LEU A 97 0.72 0.46 30.82
N GLY A 98 0.85 1.74 31.17
CA GLY A 98 -0.09 2.78 30.78
C GLY A 98 -0.18 2.97 29.26
N SER A 99 0.95 3.05 28.56
CA SER A 99 0.96 3.18 27.10
C SER A 99 0.42 1.94 26.39
N GLY A 100 0.76 0.74 26.85
CA GLY A 100 0.19 -0.52 26.35
C GLY A 100 -1.32 -0.60 26.56
N PHE A 101 -1.80 -0.18 27.73
CA PHE A 101 -3.23 -0.09 28.01
C PHE A 101 -3.93 0.93 27.10
N ILE A 102 -3.34 2.12 26.90
CA ILE A 102 -3.88 3.13 25.98
C ILE A 102 -3.95 2.59 24.54
N ILE A 103 -2.92 1.87 24.07
CA ILE A 103 -2.91 1.27 22.73
C ILE A 103 -3.99 0.19 22.61
N LEU A 104 -4.16 -0.67 23.63
CA LEU A 104 -5.22 -1.67 23.66
C LEU A 104 -6.60 -1.01 23.62
N VAL A 105 -6.80 0.01 24.47
CA VAL A 105 -8.02 0.81 24.47
C VAL A 105 -8.22 1.38 23.08
N LEU A 106 -7.31 2.19 22.52
CA LEU A 106 -7.45 2.81 21.19
C LEU A 106 -7.68 1.80 20.05
N THR A 107 -7.05 0.63 20.11
CA THR A 107 -7.20 -0.43 19.11
C THR A 107 -8.57 -1.10 19.23
N GLU A 108 -9.04 -1.41 20.44
CA GLU A 108 -10.40 -1.88 20.69
C GLU A 108 -11.45 -0.77 20.52
N GLU A 109 -11.04 0.49 20.62
CA GLU A 109 -11.90 1.66 20.61
C GLU A 109 -12.29 2.14 19.22
N MET A 110 -11.55 1.74 18.18
CA MET A 110 -12.11 1.68 16.83
C MET A 110 -13.38 0.77 16.76
N LEU A 111 -13.63 -0.08 17.76
CA LEU A 111 -14.79 -0.97 17.87
C LEU A 111 -15.74 -0.66 19.05
N SER A 112 -15.34 0.08 20.10
CA SER A 112 -16.23 0.27 21.27
C SER A 112 -15.97 1.44 22.25
N LEU A 113 -15.40 2.58 21.80
CA LEU A 113 -15.30 3.83 22.60
C LEU A 113 -16.55 4.19 23.42
N LYS A 114 -17.70 4.10 22.74
CA LYS A 114 -19.01 4.39 23.33
C LYS A 114 -19.35 3.47 24.50
N ARG A 115 -18.84 2.25 24.51
CA ARG A 115 -19.16 1.25 25.52
C ARG A 115 -18.39 1.49 26.81
N LEU A 116 -17.10 1.83 26.70
CA LEU A 116 -16.27 2.21 27.86
C LEU A 116 -16.77 3.50 28.50
N TRP A 117 -17.11 4.52 27.70
CA TRP A 117 -17.71 5.75 28.22
C TRP A 117 -19.01 5.51 29.01
N ASN A 118 -19.87 4.62 28.51
CA ASN A 118 -21.11 4.25 29.21
C ASN A 118 -20.84 3.52 30.53
N TYR A 119 -19.83 2.65 30.60
CA TYR A 119 -19.45 2.00 31.85
C TYR A 119 -18.94 3.00 32.89
N VAL A 120 -18.06 3.92 32.48
CA VAL A 120 -17.56 4.99 33.36
C VAL A 120 -18.69 5.87 33.87
N LEU A 121 -19.60 6.31 32.98
CA LEU A 121 -20.78 7.09 33.38
C LEU A 121 -21.68 6.33 34.35
N THR A 122 -21.88 5.03 34.13
CA THR A 122 -22.70 4.18 35.03
C THR A 122 -22.04 4.04 36.40
N TRP A 123 -20.73 3.83 36.43
CA TRP A 123 -19.93 3.78 37.65
C TRP A 123 -19.97 5.10 38.42
N MET A 124 -19.80 6.22 37.71
CA MET A 124 -19.83 7.55 38.30
C MET A 124 -21.22 7.88 38.87
N LYS A 125 -22.29 7.47 38.18
CA LYS A 125 -23.67 7.58 38.68
C LYS A 125 -23.94 6.73 39.91
N HIS A 126 -23.40 5.52 39.97
CA HIS A 126 -23.55 4.63 41.13
C HIS A 126 -22.85 5.17 42.38
N TRP A 127 -21.77 5.93 42.20
CA TRP A 127 -21.02 6.54 43.30
C TRP A 127 -21.57 7.90 43.75
N THR A 128 -22.52 8.49 43.01
CA THR A 128 -23.10 9.81 43.27
C THR A 128 -24.58 9.78 43.69
N GLY A 129 -25.16 8.60 43.93
CA GLY A 129 -26.51 8.42 44.47
C GLY A 129 -26.48 7.63 45.76
#